data_AF-A0A1E1KAW8-F1
#
_entry.id   AF-A0A1E1KAW8-F1
#
_cell.length_a   1.000
_cell.length_b   1.000
_cell.length_c   1.000
_cell.angle_alpha   90.00
_cell.angle_beta   90.00
_cell.angle_gamma   90.00
#
_symmetry.space_group_name_H-M   'P 1'
#
loop_
_entity.id
_entity.type
_entity.pdbx_description
1 polymer ?
#
loop_
_entity_poly.entity_id
_entity_poly.type
_entity_poly.pdbx_seq_one_letter_code
_entity_poly.pdbx_strand_id
1 'polypeptide(L)'
;MAPPPPTAIDRFFATYQSPILMTTFGIQVLHHQYIRRTTPTYVSSAASFRITSIPRPLRAGLLWGAVFVGLLTQITLAKKAIRDCSDPVIAVGTQRKLWARKVVEGL
;
A
#
# COMPACT_ATOMS: atom_id res chain seq x y z
N MET A 1 24.45 5.20 -3.24
CA MET A 1 23.68 6.27 -3.93
C MET A 1 22.85 6.95 -2.86
N ALA A 2 22.80 8.28 -2.82
CA ALA A 2 21.93 9.02 -1.91
C ALA A 2 20.47 8.56 -2.10
N PRO A 3 19.69 8.25 -1.05
CA PRO A 3 18.27 8.05 -1.23
C PRO A 3 17.67 9.36 -1.77
N PRO A 4 16.80 9.32 -2.81
CA PRO A 4 16.16 10.51 -3.33
C PRO A 4 15.34 11.19 -2.23
N PRO A 5 15.24 12.53 -2.23
CA PRO A 5 14.47 13.25 -1.23
C PRO A 5 13.01 12.77 -1.23
N PRO A 6 12.35 12.70 -0.06
CA PRO A 6 10.99 12.22 0.05
C PRO A 6 10.05 13.09 -0.79
N THR A 7 9.24 12.43 -1.61
CA THR A 7 8.31 13.08 -2.52
C THR A 7 7.09 13.62 -1.78
N ALA A 8 6.32 14.52 -2.40
CA ALA A 8 5.06 15.03 -1.83
C ALA A 8 4.07 13.89 -1.52
N ILE A 9 4.11 12.82 -2.31
CA ILE A 9 3.28 11.63 -2.16
C ILE A 9 3.68 10.84 -0.90
N ASP A 10 4.98 10.71 -0.62
CA ASP A 10 5.47 10.04 0.60
C ASP A 10 4.99 10.75 1.86
N ARG A 11 5.03 12.09 1.85
CA ARG A 11 4.51 12.91 2.96
C ARG A 11 3.00 12.77 3.13
N PHE A 12 2.25 12.69 2.03
CA PHE A 12 0.82 12.45 2.08
C PHE A 12 0.49 11.11 2.73
N PHE A 13 1.12 10.02 2.30
CA PHE A 13 0.89 8.69 2.88
C PHE A 13 1.31 8.59 4.35
N ALA A 14 2.40 9.26 4.74
CA ALA A 14 2.84 9.28 6.13
C ALA A 14 1.86 10.05 7.05
N THR A 15 1.36 11.21 6.60
CA THR A 15 0.43 12.05 7.37
C THR A 15 -0.97 11.44 7.44
N TYR A 16 -1.46 10.89 6.32
CA TYR A 16 -2.83 10.37 6.22
C TYR A 16 -2.92 8.85 6.37
N GLN A 17 -1.89 8.18 6.90
CA GLN A 17 -1.90 6.72 7.09
C GLN A 17 -3.17 6.24 7.80
N SER A 18 -3.50 6.81 8.96
CA SER A 18 -4.65 6.38 9.78
C SER A 18 -5.99 6.57 9.06
N PRO A 19 -6.33 7.74 8.50
CA PRO A 19 -7.58 7.89 7.75
C PRO A 19 -7.63 7.02 6.49
N ILE A 20 -6.53 6.87 5.76
CA ILE A 20 -6.47 5.99 4.58
C ILE A 20 -6.77 4.54 4.95
N LEU A 21 -6.17 4.03 6.02
CA LEU A 21 -6.43 2.67 6.50
C LEU A 21 -7.88 2.50 6.95
N MET A 22 -8.41 3.47 7.70
CA MET A 22 -9.79 3.45 8.20
C MET A 22 -10.81 3.46 7.06
N THR A 23 -10.62 4.32 6.06
CA THR A 23 -11.49 4.37 4.88
C THR A 23 -11.40 3.08 4.07
N THR A 24 -10.21 2.52 3.88
CA THR A 24 -10.02 1.25 3.15
C THR A 24 -10.76 0.10 3.84
N PHE A 25 -10.65 0.01 5.17
CA PHE A 25 -11.39 -0.98 5.96
C PHE A 25 -12.91 -0.75 5.89
N GLY A 26 -13.35 0.50 6.00
CA GLY A 26 -14.76 0.85 5.85
C GLY A 26 -15.34 0.38 4.51
N ILE A 27 -14.65 0.66 3.40
CA ILE A 27 -15.08 0.23 2.06
C ILE A 27 -15.09 -1.30 1.97
N GLN A 28 -14.13 -2.01 2.55
CA GLN A 28 -14.14 -3.47 2.61
C GLN A 28 -15.41 -4.00 3.30
N VAL A 29 -15.81 -3.40 4.42
CA VAL A 29 -17.04 -3.78 5.15
C VAL A 29 -18.28 -3.49 4.29
N LEU A 30 -18.37 -2.32 3.67
CA LEU A 30 -19.48 -1.98 2.76
C LEU A 30 -19.55 -2.97 1.58
N HIS A 31 -18.41 -3.30 0.98
CA HIS A 31 -18.33 -4.24 -0.13
C HIS A 31 -18.75 -5.66 0.29
N HIS A 32 -18.37 -6.09 1.50
CA HIS A 32 -18.82 -7.37 2.04
C HIS A 32 -20.35 -7.41 2.24
N GLN A 33 -20.92 -6.34 2.80
CA GLN A 33 -22.38 -6.21 2.96
C GLN A 33 -23.10 -6.16 1.62
N TYR A 34 -22.53 -5.45 0.64
CA TYR A 34 -23.04 -5.41 -0.73
C TYR A 34 -23.08 -6.80 -1.35
N ILE A 35 -21.99 -7.57 -1.29
CA ILE A 35 -21.96 -8.95 -1.79
C ILE A 35 -23.02 -9.78 -1.09
N ARG A 36 -23.07 -9.77 0.25
CA ARG A 36 -24.07 -10.53 1.01
C ARG A 36 -25.50 -10.23 0.57
N ARG A 37 -25.85 -8.96 0.35
CA ARG A 37 -27.18 -8.53 -0.07
C ARG A 37 -27.51 -8.82 -1.53
N THR A 38 -26.50 -8.93 -2.39
CA THR A 38 -26.67 -9.12 -3.84
C THR A 38 -26.43 -10.56 -4.31
N THR A 39 -25.91 -11.44 -3.45
CA THR A 39 -25.91 -12.88 -3.74
C THR A 39 -27.34 -13.44 -3.70
N PRO A 40 -27.88 -13.96 -4.81
CA PRO A 40 -29.22 -14.55 -4.82
C PRO A 40 -29.27 -15.78 -3.92
N THR A 41 -30.29 -15.87 -3.08
CA THR A 41 -30.51 -16.93 -2.07
C THR A 41 -30.86 -18.30 -2.65
N TYR A 42 -30.78 -18.50 -3.97
CA TYR A 42 -31.20 -19.75 -4.60
C TYR A 42 -30.01 -20.68 -4.84
N VAL A 43 -29.72 -21.52 -3.83
CA VAL A 43 -28.85 -22.68 -4.00
C VAL A 43 -29.76 -23.90 -4.09
N SER A 44 -29.96 -24.42 -5.31
CA SER A 44 -30.54 -25.75 -5.49
C SER A 44 -29.61 -26.76 -4.81
N SER A 45 -30.14 -27.49 -3.82
CA SER A 45 -29.42 -28.47 -3.00
C SER A 45 -28.89 -29.69 -3.79
N ALA A 46 -29.16 -29.77 -5.10
CA ALA A 46 -28.89 -30.95 -5.92
C ALA A 46 -27.56 -30.92 -6.71
N ALA A 47 -26.77 -29.85 -6.67
CA ALA A 47 -25.52 -29.78 -7.44
C ALA A 47 -24.30 -30.05 -6.56
N SER A 48 -23.90 -31.32 -6.52
CA SER A 48 -22.60 -31.77 -6.01
C SER A 48 -21.44 -30.90 -6.51
N PHE A 49 -20.62 -30.40 -5.59
CA PHE A 49 -19.15 -30.26 -5.66
C PHE A 49 -18.44 -30.22 -7.04
N ARG A 50 -18.92 -29.44 -8.00
CA ARG A 50 -18.10 -28.98 -9.14
C ARG A 50 -17.75 -27.53 -8.90
N ILE A 51 -16.57 -27.31 -8.30
CA ILE A 51 -15.95 -25.98 -8.21
C ILE A 51 -15.50 -25.60 -9.62
N THR A 52 -16.42 -25.21 -10.49
CA THR A 52 -16.09 -24.66 -11.82
C THR A 52 -15.70 -23.19 -11.74
N SER A 53 -15.96 -22.53 -10.60
CA SER A 53 -15.61 -21.12 -10.40
C SER A 53 -15.35 -20.82 -8.93
N ILE A 54 -14.39 -19.92 -8.67
CA ILE A 54 -14.09 -19.41 -7.33
C ILE A 54 -15.30 -18.61 -6.85
N PRO A 55 -15.86 -18.89 -5.66
CA PRO A 55 -17.00 -18.17 -5.15
C PRO A 55 -16.70 -16.67 -5.05
N ARG A 56 -17.65 -15.83 -5.51
CA ARG A 56 -17.55 -14.36 -5.50
C ARG A 56 -16.97 -13.75 -4.20
N PRO A 57 -17.40 -14.14 -2.98
CA PRO A 57 -16.83 -13.58 -1.75
C PRO A 57 -15.33 -13.91 -1.57
N LEU A 58 -14.88 -15.06 -2.05
CA LEU A 58 -13.49 -15.50 -1.93
C LEU A 58 -12.62 -14.74 -2.94
N ARG A 59 -13.10 -14.55 -4.18
CA ARG A 59 -12.43 -13.69 -5.17
C ARG A 59 -12.36 -12.22 -4.72
N ALA A 60 -13.45 -11.72 -4.12
CA ALA A 60 -13.49 -10.38 -3.53
C ALA A 60 -12.49 -10.24 -2.37
N GLY A 61 -12.43 -11.23 -1.47
CA GLY A 61 -11.47 -11.24 -0.36
C GLY A 61 -10.02 -11.21 -0.84
N LEU A 62 -9.67 -11.99 -1.86
CA LEU A 62 -8.34 -11.99 -2.48
C LEU A 62 -7.98 -10.62 -3.09
N LEU A 63 -8.93 -9.98 -3.76
CA LEU A 63 -8.73 -8.63 -4.32
C LEU A 63 -8.46 -7.60 -3.22
N TRP A 64 -9.25 -7.63 -2.14
CA TRP A 64 -9.01 -6.77 -0.98
C TRP A 64 -7.65 -7.03 -0.33
N GLY A 65 -7.24 -8.29 -0.23
CA GLY A 65 -5.90 -8.66 0.24
C GLY A 65 -4.80 -7.98 -0.58
N ALA A 66 -4.88 -8.00 -1.91
CA ALA A 66 -3.93 -7.32 -2.77
C ALA A 66 -3.91 -5.79 -2.56
N VAL A 67 -5.08 -5.17 -2.38
CA VAL A 67 -5.21 -3.73 -2.07
C VAL A 67 -4.53 -3.39 -0.74
N PHE A 68 -4.77 -4.17 0.32
CA PHE A 68 -4.14 -3.95 1.62
C PHE A 68 -2.61 -4.08 1.56
N VAL A 69 -2.11 -5.11 0.88
CA VAL A 69 -0.66 -5.31 0.73
C VAL A 69 -0.03 -4.15 -0.05
N GLY A 70 -0.65 -3.71 -1.14
CA GLY A 70 -0.18 -2.56 -1.91
C GLY A 70 -0.15 -1.27 -1.08
N LEU A 71 -1.22 -1.01 -0.33
CA LEU A 71 -1.34 0.15 0.54
C LEU A 71 -0.26 0.15 1.65
N LEU A 72 -0.09 -0.98 2.34
CA LEU A 72 0.93 -1.13 3.39
C LEU A 72 2.34 -0.98 2.83
N THR A 73 2.58 -1.48 1.62
CA THR A 73 3.87 -1.32 0.93
C THR A 73 4.16 0.15 0.67
N GLN A 74 3.20 0.91 0.15
CA GLN A 74 3.34 2.35 -0.09
C GLN A 74 3.61 3.13 1.20
N ILE A 75 2.85 2.85 2.26
CA ILE A 75 3.06 3.47 3.58
C ILE A 75 4.46 3.14 4.14
N THR A 76 4.90 1.89 3.98
CA THR A 76 6.20 1.44 4.47
C THR A 76 7.35 2.08 3.69
N LEU A 77 7.25 2.17 2.37
CA LEU A 77 8.21 2.86 1.52
C LEU A 77 8.27 4.36 1.85
N ALA A 78 7.12 5.00 2.01
CA ALA A 78 7.03 6.41 2.39
C ALA A 78 7.69 6.68 3.75
N LYS A 79 7.39 5.85 4.76
CA LYS A 79 8.02 5.95 6.08
C LYS A 79 9.53 5.71 6.02
N LYS A 80 9.98 4.75 5.21
CA LYS A 80 11.39 4.48 5.01
C LYS A 80 12.10 5.67 4.34
N ALA A 81 11.53 6.24 3.29
CA ALA A 81 12.09 7.41 2.61
C ALA A 81 12.23 8.62 3.55
N ILE A 82 11.23 8.86 4.41
CA ILE A 82 11.29 9.91 5.43
C ILE A 82 12.38 9.59 6.45
N ARG A 83 12.44 8.36 6.98
CA ARG A 83 13.46 7.96 7.95
C ARG A 83 14.88 8.09 7.40
N ASP A 84 15.13 7.57 6.20
CA ASP A 84 16.45 7.62 5.55
C ASP A 84 16.92 9.06 5.28
N CYS A 85 15.97 10.00 5.14
CA CYS A 85 16.26 11.43 4.96
C CYS A 85 16.36 12.21 6.27
N SER A 86 15.68 11.78 7.34
CA SER A 86 15.66 12.41 8.67
C SER A 86 16.73 11.87 9.62
N ASP A 87 17.35 10.72 9.31
CA ASP A 87 18.43 10.14 10.12
C ASP A 87 19.74 10.92 9.89
N PRO A 88 20.25 11.66 10.90
CA PRO A 88 21.42 12.52 10.74
C PRO A 88 22.68 11.72 10.38
N VAL A 89 22.76 10.44 10.75
CA VAL A 89 23.92 9.58 10.45
C VAL A 89 24.01 9.28 8.94
N ILE A 90 22.87 9.09 8.28
CA ILE A 90 22.80 8.78 6.84
C ILE A 90 22.82 10.07 6.01
N ALA A 91 22.15 11.12 6.47
CA ALA A 91 22.11 12.43 5.82
C ALA A 91 23.50 13.08 5.72
N VAL A 92 24.34 12.98 6.76
CA VAL A 92 25.70 13.56 6.77
C VAL A 92 26.63 12.85 5.78
N GLY A 93 26.60 11.51 5.72
CA GLY A 93 27.40 10.74 4.76
C GLY A 93 26.99 11.02 3.31
N THR A 94 25.71 11.29 3.09
CA THR A 94 25.14 11.57 1.78
C THR A 94 25.43 12.99 1.30
N GLN A 95 25.27 13.99 2.18
CA GLN A 95 25.70 15.37 1.95
C GLN A 95 27.19 15.41 1.59
N ARG A 96 28.06 14.80 2.40
CA ARG A 96 29.51 14.79 2.14
C ARG A 96 29.87 14.22 0.76
N LYS A 97 29.15 13.20 0.31
CA LYS A 97 29.35 12.57 -1.01
C LYS A 97 28.83 13.43 -2.18
N LEU A 98 27.75 14.19 -1.96
CA LEU A 98 27.17 15.10 -2.97
C LEU A 98 28.02 16.36 -3.14
N TRP A 99 28.59 16.88 -2.04
CA TRP A 99 29.56 17.97 -2.05
C TRP A 99 30.85 17.56 -2.77
N ALA A 100 31.37 16.35 -2.51
CA ALA A 100 32.55 15.84 -3.21
C ALA A 100 32.33 15.67 -4.72
N ARG A 101 31.13 15.28 -5.16
CA ARG A 101 30.80 15.14 -6.59
C ARG A 101 30.69 16.50 -7.30
N LYS A 102 30.07 17.51 -6.67
CA LYS A 102 29.98 18.86 -7.26
C LYS A 102 31.34 19.55 -7.44
N VAL A 103 32.32 19.26 -6.58
CA VAL A 103 33.69 19.79 -6.72
C VAL A 103 34.43 19.17 -7.90
N VAL A 104 34.12 17.92 -8.26
CA VAL A 104 34.76 17.21 -9.40
C VAL A 104 34.15 17.61 -10.75
N GLU A 105 32.87 17.99 -10.80
CA GLU A 105 32.21 18.42 -12.04
C GLU A 105 32.39 19.93 -12.34
N GLY A 106 33.03 20.69 -11.44
CA GLY A 106 33.25 22.13 -11.57
C GLY A 106 34.71 22.53 -11.82
N LEU A 107 35.57 21.58 -12.22
CA LEU A 107 37.00 21.78 -12.47
C LEU A 107 37.35 21.38 -13.91
#